data_AF-A0A938UU09-F1
#
_entry.id   AF-A0A938UU09-F1
#
_cell.length_a   1.000
_cell.length_b   1.000
_cell.length_c   1.000
_cell.angle_alpha   90.00
_cell.angle_beta   90.00
_cell.angle_gamma   90.00
#
_symmetry.space_group_name_H-M   'P 1'
#
loop_
_entity.id
_entity.type
_entity.pdbx_description
1 polymer ?
#
loop_
_entity_poly.entity_id
_entity_poly.type
_entity_poly.pdbx_seq_one_letter_code
_entity_poly.pdbx_strand_id
1 'polypeptide(L)'
;MQLSSRAAGRLTLGLTLAGWTATPLFLVHFAAHIDAWTSNGWRYGFAALLWLPTLVVLRVRGQWPPGLLKAAVVPALFNAAGQMAFAESFYRVDAATAIFGLRLQLVFVALGAWLLFRDERDVLRRPRTWLGMALVFAGIAGTVFLAPGARPRGELA
;
A
#
# COMPACT_ATOMS: atom_id res chain seq x y z
N MET A 1 2.87 -18.84 23.62
CA MET A 1 4.24 -18.77 23.07
C MET A 1 4.58 -17.29 22.86
N GLN A 2 5.16 -16.63 23.87
CA GLN A 2 5.53 -15.22 23.80
C GLN A 2 6.89 -15.11 23.07
N LEU A 3 6.87 -14.86 21.77
CA LEU A 3 8.08 -14.46 21.05
C LEU A 3 8.61 -13.18 21.71
N SER A 4 9.91 -13.14 22.04
CA SER A 4 10.59 -11.92 22.44
C SER A 4 10.20 -10.79 21.47
N SER A 5 9.82 -9.62 21.99
CA SER A 5 9.31 -8.49 21.19
C SER A 5 10.18 -8.20 19.94
N ARG A 6 11.51 -8.41 20.05
CA ARG A 6 12.46 -8.28 18.93
C ARG A 6 12.38 -9.40 17.90
N ALA A 7 12.14 -10.64 18.32
CA ALA A 7 11.97 -11.78 17.42
C ALA A 7 10.63 -11.68 16.66
N ALA A 8 9.55 -11.31 17.36
CA ALA A 8 8.27 -11.02 16.74
C ALA A 8 8.39 -9.88 15.71
N GLY A 9 9.04 -8.77 16.06
CA GLY A 9 9.25 -7.65 15.15
C GLY A 9 10.03 -8.02 13.89
N ARG A 10 11.14 -8.77 14.04
CA ARG A 10 11.92 -9.27 12.88
C ARG A 10 11.09 -10.18 11.98
N LEU A 11 10.30 -11.07 12.57
CA LEU A 11 9.42 -11.97 11.82
C LEU A 11 8.34 -11.17 11.05
N THR A 12 7.68 -10.22 11.71
CA THR A 12 6.66 -9.37 11.07
C THR A 12 7.24 -8.57 9.90
N LEU A 13 8.46 -8.04 10.05
CA LEU A 13 9.17 -7.36 8.97
C LEU A 13 9.43 -8.31 7.79
N GLY A 14 9.98 -9.50 8.06
CA GLY A 14 10.25 -10.50 7.03
C GLY A 14 8.99 -10.91 6.27
N LEU A 15 7.90 -11.21 6.98
CA LEU A 15 6.61 -11.58 6.39
C LEU A 15 6.00 -10.45 5.57
N THR A 16 6.13 -9.21 6.04
CA THR A 16 5.65 -8.02 5.33
C THR A 16 6.41 -7.82 4.03
N LEU A 17 7.74 -7.93 4.05
CA LEU A 17 8.58 -7.83 2.86
C LEU A 17 8.26 -8.94 1.85
N ALA A 18 8.11 -10.18 2.32
CA ALA A 18 7.74 -11.31 1.48
C ALA A 18 6.36 -11.09 0.82
N GLY A 19 5.34 -10.70 1.59
CA GLY A 19 3.99 -10.45 1.07
C GLY A 19 3.93 -9.29 0.08
N TRP A 20 4.62 -8.19 0.37
CA TRP A 20 4.66 -7.02 -0.52
C TRP A 20 5.51 -7.23 -1.77
N THR A 21 6.47 -8.15 -1.76
CA THR A 21 7.25 -8.51 -2.95
C THR A 21 6.50 -9.51 -3.84
N ALA A 22 5.83 -10.49 -3.23
CA ALA A 22 5.06 -11.50 -3.96
C ALA A 22 3.85 -10.89 -4.68
N THR A 23 3.14 -9.94 -4.05
CA THR A 23 1.88 -9.40 -4.58
C THR A 23 2.03 -8.76 -5.98
N PRO A 24 2.97 -7.82 -6.23
CA PRO A 24 3.18 -7.25 -7.57
C PRO A 24 3.58 -8.29 -8.61
N LEU A 25 4.40 -9.28 -8.23
CA LEU A 25 4.83 -10.34 -9.15
C LEU A 25 3.63 -11.18 -9.62
N PHE A 26 2.75 -11.57 -8.69
CA PHE A 26 1.53 -12.27 -9.05
C PHE A 26 0.58 -11.40 -9.88
N LEU A 27 0.44 -10.11 -9.57
CA LEU A 27 -0.38 -9.19 -10.37
C LEU A 27 0.12 -9.12 -11.81
N VAL A 28 1.42 -8.98 -12.04
CA VAL A 28 2.00 -8.93 -13.38
C VAL A 28 1.87 -10.28 -14.09
N HIS A 29 2.10 -11.39 -13.38
CA HIS A 29 1.98 -12.73 -13.96
C HIS A 29 0.55 -13.06 -14.40
N PHE A 30 -0.45 -12.67 -13.61
CA PHE A 30 -1.86 -12.92 -13.90
C PHE A 30 -2.54 -11.81 -14.71
N ALA A 31 -1.85 -10.70 -14.99
CA ALA A 31 -2.44 -9.56 -15.70
C ALA A 31 -2.98 -9.92 -17.10
N ALA A 32 -2.45 -10.97 -17.74
CA ALA A 32 -2.94 -11.45 -19.03
C ALA A 32 -4.22 -12.30 -18.93
N HIS A 33 -4.58 -12.77 -17.74
CA HIS A 33 -5.66 -13.76 -17.54
C HIS A 33 -6.79 -13.25 -16.65
N ILE A 34 -6.51 -12.28 -15.78
CA ILE A 34 -7.45 -11.75 -14.79
C ILE A 34 -7.37 -10.23 -14.89
N ASP A 35 -8.52 -9.56 -14.99
CA ASP A 35 -8.57 -8.10 -14.97
C ASP A 35 -8.35 -7.53 -13.55
N ALA A 36 -7.97 -6.25 -13.47
CA ALA A 36 -7.67 -5.60 -12.20
C ALA A 36 -8.85 -5.56 -11.22
N TRP A 37 -10.09 -5.50 -11.71
CA TRP A 37 -11.29 -5.48 -10.85
C TRP A 37 -11.53 -6.84 -10.23
N THR A 38 -11.51 -7.90 -11.03
CA THR A 38 -11.67 -9.28 -10.54
C THR A 38 -10.56 -9.65 -9.57
N SER A 39 -9.31 -9.31 -9.89
CA SER A 39 -8.17 -9.55 -9.00
C SER A 39 -8.34 -8.86 -7.65
N ASN A 40 -8.71 -7.58 -7.63
CA ASN A 40 -8.95 -6.84 -6.39
C ASN A 40 -10.18 -7.35 -5.62
N GLY A 41 -11.26 -7.69 -6.32
CA GLY A 41 -12.46 -8.28 -5.71
C GLY A 41 -12.12 -9.54 -4.92
N TRP A 42 -11.34 -10.45 -5.49
CA TRP A 42 -10.87 -11.65 -4.80
C TRP A 42 -9.94 -11.34 -3.63
N ARG A 43 -8.98 -10.42 -3.80
CA ARG A 43 -8.05 -10.02 -2.73
C ARG A 43 -8.79 -9.50 -1.49
N TYR A 44 -9.75 -8.58 -1.68
CA TYR A 44 -10.51 -8.00 -0.58
C TYR A 44 -11.61 -8.91 -0.04
N GLY A 45 -12.25 -9.70 -0.90
CA GLY A 45 -13.23 -10.70 -0.49
C GLY A 45 -12.59 -11.76 0.41
N PHE A 46 -11.43 -12.29 0.01
CA PHE A 46 -10.69 -13.23 0.84
C PHE A 46 -10.20 -12.60 2.15
N ALA A 47 -9.70 -11.37 2.11
CA ALA A 47 -9.31 -10.65 3.33
C ALA A 47 -10.49 -10.47 4.29
N ALA A 48 -11.68 -10.15 3.78
CA ALA A 48 -12.90 -10.03 4.59
C ALA A 48 -13.27 -11.37 5.25
N LEU A 49 -13.23 -12.48 4.50
CA LEU A 49 -13.48 -13.82 5.04
C LEU A 49 -12.44 -14.23 6.08
N LEU A 50 -11.16 -13.92 5.84
CA LEU A 50 -10.07 -14.23 6.77
C LEU A 50 -10.24 -13.49 8.10
N TRP A 51 -10.69 -12.23 8.07
CA TRP A 51 -10.90 -11.42 9.28
C TRP A 51 -12.26 -11.59 9.94
N LEU A 52 -13.24 -12.20 9.25
CA LEU A 52 -14.59 -12.40 9.75
C LEU A 52 -14.62 -13.17 11.10
N PRO A 53 -13.87 -14.27 11.31
CA PRO A 53 -13.88 -14.98 12.60
C PRO A 53 -13.45 -14.08 13.76
N THR A 54 -12.44 -13.23 13.55
CA THR A 54 -11.97 -12.30 14.58
C THR A 54 -13.05 -11.29 14.95
N LEU A 55 -13.77 -10.75 13.95
CA LEU A 55 -14.88 -9.83 14.19
C LEU A 55 -16.05 -10.51 14.93
N VAL A 56 -16.36 -11.77 14.60
CA VAL A 56 -17.38 -12.56 15.29
C VAL A 56 -16.97 -12.79 16.75
N VAL A 57 -15.72 -13.17 17.01
CA VAL A 57 -15.21 -13.38 18.38
C VAL A 57 -15.28 -12.08 19.20
N LEU A 58 -14.90 -10.93 18.63
CA LEU A 58 -15.00 -9.63 19.30
C LEU A 58 -16.45 -9.28 19.64
N ARG A 59 -17.39 -9.59 18.73
CA ARG A 59 -18.82 -9.37 18.96
C ARG A 59 -19.37 -10.25 20.07
N VAL A 60 -19.06 -11.55 20.04
CA VAL A 60 -19.52 -12.52 21.06
C VAL A 60 -18.94 -12.21 22.44
N ARG A 61 -17.71 -11.72 22.51
CA ARG A 61 -17.06 -11.32 23.77
C ARG A 61 -17.52 -9.95 24.31
N GLY A 62 -18.46 -9.28 23.64
CA GLY A 62 -18.92 -7.94 24.04
C GLY A 62 -17.87 -6.83 23.87
N GLN A 63 -16.77 -7.09 23.16
CA GLN A 63 -15.66 -6.15 22.94
C GLN A 63 -15.86 -5.29 21.69
N TRP A 64 -17.11 -5.19 21.20
CA TRP A 64 -17.43 -4.48 19.97
C TRP A 64 -17.45 -2.97 20.19
N PRO A 65 -16.54 -2.19 19.56
CA PRO A 65 -16.55 -0.75 19.72
C PRO A 65 -17.79 -0.14 19.05
N PRO A 66 -18.53 0.76 19.73
CA PRO A 66 -19.67 1.42 19.12
C PRO A 66 -19.22 2.26 17.93
N GLY A 67 -19.92 2.13 16.80
CA GLY A 67 -19.61 2.89 15.58
C GLY A 67 -18.38 2.43 14.79
N LEU A 68 -17.74 1.30 15.15
CA LEU A 68 -16.54 0.78 14.45
C LEU A 68 -16.72 0.73 12.92
N LEU A 69 -17.84 0.16 12.45
CA LEU A 69 -18.11 0.05 11.01
C LEU A 69 -18.26 1.42 10.35
N LYS A 70 -18.93 2.37 11.01
CA LYS A 70 -19.11 3.74 10.51
C LYS A 70 -17.78 4.48 10.44
N ALA A 71 -16.94 4.33 11.46
CA ALA A 71 -15.60 4.92 11.49
C ALA A 71 -14.67 4.30 10.41
N ALA A 72 -14.87 3.03 10.08
CA ALA A 72 -14.08 2.31 9.08
C ALA A 72 -14.48 2.64 7.62
N VAL A 73 -15.66 3.20 7.35
CA VAL A 73 -16.11 3.48 5.97
C VAL A 73 -15.13 4.40 5.24
N VAL A 74 -14.77 5.53 5.84
CA VAL A 74 -13.88 6.52 5.20
C VAL A 74 -12.53 5.90 4.84
N PRO A 75 -11.76 5.29 5.78
CA PRO A 75 -10.49 4.67 5.42
C PRO A 75 -10.66 3.49 4.45
N ALA A 76 -11.75 2.72 4.53
CA ALA A 76 -12.02 1.62 3.61
C ALA A 76 -12.22 2.11 2.17
N LEU A 77 -12.95 3.21 1.97
CA LEU A 77 -13.17 3.80 0.63
C LEU A 77 -11.86 4.28 0.01
N PHE A 78 -11.05 5.04 0.77
CA PHE A 78 -9.74 5.49 0.29
C PHE A 78 -8.80 4.31 0.01
N ASN A 79 -8.82 3.28 0.85
CA ASN A 79 -8.03 2.08 0.64
C ASN A 79 -8.46 1.33 -0.63
N ALA A 80 -9.75 1.11 -0.82
CA ALA A 80 -10.29 0.43 -2.00
C ALA A 80 -9.96 1.21 -3.30
N ALA A 81 -10.17 2.53 -3.30
CA ALA A 81 -9.84 3.38 -4.45
C ALA A 81 -8.33 3.37 -4.75
N GLY A 82 -7.50 3.53 -3.73
CA GLY A 82 -6.04 3.50 -3.87
C GLY A 82 -5.54 2.15 -4.36
N GLN A 83 -6.17 1.06 -3.95
CA GLN A 83 -5.76 -0.31 -4.32
C GLN A 83 -6.28 -0.71 -5.70
N MET A 84 -7.38 -0.12 -6.14
CA MET A 84 -7.79 -0.16 -7.53
C MET A 84 -6.76 0.53 -8.42
N ALA A 85 -6.37 1.76 -8.09
CA ALA A 85 -5.33 2.49 -8.83
C ALA A 85 -3.97 1.76 -8.80
N PHE A 86 -3.60 1.18 -7.65
CA PHE A 86 -2.38 0.39 -7.50
C PHE A 86 -2.39 -0.83 -8.42
N ALA A 87 -3.46 -1.65 -8.38
CA ALA A 87 -3.53 -2.82 -9.24
C ALA A 87 -3.47 -2.41 -10.71
N GLU A 88 -4.29 -1.44 -11.12
CA GLU A 88 -4.36 -0.93 -12.49
C GLU A 88 -2.99 -0.44 -13.02
N SER A 89 -2.16 0.14 -12.15
CA SER A 89 -0.82 0.61 -12.54
C SER A 89 0.04 -0.51 -13.16
N PHE A 90 -0.01 -1.74 -12.61
CA PHE A 90 0.78 -2.86 -13.12
C PHE A 90 0.29 -3.41 -14.47
N TYR A 91 -0.93 -3.07 -14.86
CA TYR A 91 -1.50 -3.45 -16.16
C TYR A 91 -1.07 -2.46 -17.25
N ARG A 92 -0.84 -1.19 -16.88
CA ARG A 92 -0.59 -0.09 -17.84
C ARG A 92 0.89 0.25 -18.02
N VAL A 93 1.68 0.14 -16.95
CA VAL A 93 3.13 0.42 -16.95
C VAL A 93 3.92 -0.80 -16.51
N ASP A 94 5.21 -0.81 -16.80
CA ASP A 94 6.10 -1.85 -16.31
C ASP A 94 6.19 -1.86 -14.78
N ALA A 95 6.54 -3.03 -14.21
CA ALA A 95 6.54 -3.25 -12.77
C ALA A 95 7.54 -2.36 -12.03
N ALA A 96 8.68 -2.03 -12.64
CA ALA A 96 9.70 -1.19 -12.01
C ALA A 96 9.19 0.24 -11.90
N THR A 97 8.65 0.81 -12.99
CA THR A 97 8.04 2.15 -12.98
C THR A 97 6.89 2.24 -11.99
N ALA A 98 6.00 1.23 -11.93
CA ALA A 98 4.90 1.18 -10.97
C ALA A 98 5.41 1.17 -9.51
N ILE A 99 6.40 0.32 -9.18
CA ILE A 99 6.93 0.20 -7.81
C ILE A 99 7.73 1.43 -7.39
N PHE A 100 8.53 2.02 -8.29
CA PHE A 100 9.23 3.27 -8.01
C PHE A 100 8.26 4.44 -7.87
N GLY A 101 7.29 4.56 -8.77
CA GLY A 101 6.22 5.57 -8.68
C GLY A 101 5.45 5.48 -7.36
N LEU A 102 5.19 4.27 -6.86
CA LEU A 102 4.54 4.07 -5.56
C LEU A 102 5.32 4.72 -4.41
N ARG A 103 6.65 4.89 -4.50
CA ARG A 103 7.43 5.58 -3.46
C ARG A 103 7.06 7.04 -3.30
N LEU A 104 6.37 7.65 -4.27
CA LEU A 104 5.81 8.99 -4.13
C LEU A 104 4.83 9.08 -2.95
N GLN A 105 4.19 7.96 -2.59
CA GLN A 105 3.34 7.89 -1.40
C GLN A 105 4.06 8.34 -0.13
N LEU A 106 5.39 8.17 -0.02
CA LEU A 106 6.16 8.59 1.15
C LEU A 106 6.08 10.10 1.37
N VAL A 107 6.06 10.87 0.29
CA VAL A 107 5.91 12.33 0.34
C VAL A 107 4.50 12.68 0.82
N PHE A 108 3.47 12.10 0.21
CA PHE A 108 2.08 12.36 0.57
C PHE A 108 1.74 11.90 1.99
N VAL A 109 2.27 10.76 2.43
CA VAL A 109 2.10 10.26 3.81
C VAL A 109 2.73 11.22 4.80
N ALA A 110 3.96 11.68 4.55
CA ALA A 110 4.62 12.62 5.44
C ALA A 110 3.89 13.99 5.50
N LEU A 111 3.40 14.48 4.37
CA LEU A 111 2.58 15.70 4.33
C LEU A 111 1.21 15.51 5.02
N GLY A 112 0.54 14.38 4.77
CA GLY A 112 -0.74 14.05 5.39
C GLY A 112 -0.61 13.86 6.90
N ALA A 113 0.47 13.24 7.35
CA ALA A 113 0.73 13.06 8.77
C ALA A 113 1.05 14.39 9.46
N TRP A 114 1.80 15.29 8.82
CA TRP A 114 1.97 16.67 9.29
C TRP A 114 0.65 17.45 9.40
N LEU A 115 -0.26 17.26 8.44
CA LEU A 115 -1.56 17.93 8.44
C LEU A 115 -2.45 17.41 9.59
N LEU A 116 -2.53 16.08 9.71
CA LEU A 116 -3.48 15.38 10.59
C LEU A 116 -2.98 15.27 12.04
N PHE A 117 -1.69 15.06 12.26
CA PHE A 117 -1.09 14.87 13.57
C PHE A 117 -0.25 16.09 13.96
N ARG A 118 -0.66 16.78 15.03
CA ARG A 118 0.09 17.93 15.56
C ARG A 118 1.49 17.56 16.04
N ASP A 119 1.62 16.38 16.64
CA ASP A 119 2.88 15.90 17.25
C ASP A 119 3.94 15.57 16.20
N GLU A 120 3.55 15.27 14.97
CA GLU A 120 4.51 14.97 13.89
C GLU A 120 4.99 16.23 13.15
N ARG A 121 4.47 17.42 13.49
CA ARG A 121 4.82 18.66 12.77
C ARG A 121 6.27 19.07 12.92
N ASP A 122 6.90 18.68 14.02
CA ASP A 122 8.31 18.94 14.27
C ASP A 122 9.24 18.12 13.35
N VAL A 123 8.74 17.03 12.76
CA VAL A 123 9.52 16.23 11.80
C VAL A 123 9.76 17.01 10.51
N LEU A 124 8.74 17.67 9.95
CA LEU A 124 8.90 18.51 8.74
C LEU A 124 9.56 19.87 9.03
N ARG A 125 9.72 20.27 10.29
CA ARG A 125 10.51 21.47 10.62
C ARG A 125 12.02 21.27 10.41
N ARG A 126 12.49 20.02 10.35
CA ARG A 126 13.92 19.72 10.18
C ARG A 126 14.32 19.82 8.70
N PRO A 127 15.40 20.55 8.34
CA PRO A 127 15.82 20.70 6.95
C PRO A 127 16.25 19.36 6.31
N ARG A 128 16.74 18.40 7.12
CA ARG A 128 17.08 17.05 6.66
C ARG A 128 15.87 16.29 6.08
N THR A 129 14.68 16.56 6.60
CA THR A 129 13.44 15.93 6.13
C THR A 129 13.09 16.39 4.72
N TRP A 130 13.26 17.69 4.46
CA TRP A 130 13.08 18.26 3.12
C TRP A 130 14.12 17.74 2.13
N LEU A 131 15.38 17.59 2.55
CA LEU A 131 16.40 16.96 1.71
C LEU A 131 16.02 15.52 1.35
N GLY A 132 15.55 14.72 2.32
CA GLY A 132 15.08 13.36 2.06
C GLY A 132 13.90 13.33 1.08
N MET A 133 12.92 14.22 1.24
CA MET A 133 11.80 14.35 0.30
C MET A 133 12.26 14.73 -1.11
N ALA A 134 13.17 15.71 -1.22
CA ALA A 134 13.74 16.13 -2.50
C ALA A 134 14.49 15.00 -3.20
N LEU A 135 15.27 14.21 -2.45
CA LEU A 135 15.97 13.04 -2.97
C LEU A 135 15.01 11.95 -3.47
N VAL A 136 13.94 11.67 -2.71
CA VAL A 136 12.89 10.71 -3.14
C VAL A 136 12.22 11.21 -4.42
N PHE A 137 11.84 12.49 -4.46
CA PHE A 137 11.18 13.08 -5.62
C PHE A 137 12.09 13.06 -6.86
N ALA A 138 13.36 13.44 -6.70
CA ALA A 138 14.36 13.39 -7.76
C ALA A 138 14.59 11.95 -8.25
N GLY A 139 14.65 10.97 -7.36
CA GLY A 139 14.76 9.56 -7.70
C GLY A 139 13.57 9.07 -8.54
N ILE A 140 12.35 9.43 -8.14
CA ILE A 140 11.14 9.06 -8.88
C ILE A 140 11.11 9.75 -10.25
N ALA A 141 11.39 11.05 -10.32
CA ALA A 141 11.48 11.78 -11.57
C ALA A 141 12.52 11.15 -12.51
N GLY A 142 13.69 10.80 -11.99
CA GLY A 142 14.71 10.06 -12.72
C GLY A 142 14.18 8.74 -13.28
N THR A 143 13.46 7.95 -12.49
CA THR A 143 12.88 6.69 -12.99
C THR A 143 11.81 6.91 -14.07
N VAL A 144 10.97 7.94 -13.96
CA VAL A 144 9.92 8.19 -14.95
C VAL A 144 10.49 8.72 -16.27
N PHE A 145 11.46 9.64 -16.21
CA PHE A 145 11.98 10.31 -17.40
C PHE A 145 13.16 9.60 -18.06
N LEU A 146 13.89 8.74 -17.33
CA LEU A 146 15.09 8.07 -17.84
C LEU A 146 14.90 6.55 -18.02
N ALA A 147 13.87 5.93 -17.42
CA ALA A 147 13.65 4.49 -17.61
C ALA A 147 13.01 4.19 -18.98
N PRO A 148 13.56 3.26 -19.77
CA PRO A 148 12.99 2.84 -21.06
C PRO A 148 11.56 2.24 -20.97
N GLY A 149 11.15 1.78 -19.78
CA GLY A 149 9.88 1.08 -19.53
C GLY A 149 8.65 1.97 -19.32
N ALA A 150 8.82 3.30 -19.22
CA ALA A 150 7.71 4.24 -19.00
C ALA A 150 6.70 4.34 -20.17
N ARG A 151 6.90 3.57 -21.26
CA ARG A 151 6.01 3.54 -22.42
C ARG A 151 4.80 2.62 -22.14
N PRO A 152 3.58 3.01 -22.51
CA PRO A 152 2.39 2.18 -22.32
C PRO A 152 2.53 0.84 -23.02
N ARG A 153 2.22 -0.28 -22.34
CA ARG A 153 2.27 -1.64 -22.92
C ARG A 153 1.40 -1.86 -24.16
N GLY A 154 0.49 -0.93 -24.48
CA GLY A 154 -0.44 -1.01 -25.61
C GLY A 154 0.16 -0.76 -27.00
N GLU A 155 1.43 -0.36 -27.11
CA GLU A 155 2.08 -0.10 -28.41
C GLU A 155 2.87 -1.31 -28.97
N LEU A 156 2.77 -2.49 -28.34
CA LEU A 156 3.48 -3.71 -28.76
C LEU A 156 2.56 -4.83 -29.25
N ALA A 157 1.36 -4.50 -29.73
CA ALA A 157 0.45 -5.41 -30.42
C ALA A 157 0.40 -5.11 -31.92
#